data_AF-A0A651FTY3-F1
#
_entry.id   AF-A0A651FTY3-F1
#
_cell.length_a   1.000
_cell.length_b   1.000
_cell.length_c   1.000
_cell.angle_alpha   90.00
_cell.angle_beta   90.00
_cell.angle_gamma   90.00
#
_symmetry.space_group_name_H-M   'P 1'
#
loop_
_entity.id
_entity.type
_entity.pdbx_description
1 polymer ?
#
loop_
_entity_poly.entity_id
_entity_poly.type
_entity_poly.pdbx_seq_one_letter_code
_entity_poly.pdbx_strand_id
1 'polypeptide(L)'
;MKILLSFQTKAGTFYIGQSNDGRFHPIYDDESLGSYAQIWQATEDLAMNATFSVCHSQTGTLLDTSTLGIPEDPSEWERVGSQR
;
A
#
# COMPACT_ATOMS: atom_id res chain seq x y z
N MET A 1 3.54 13.75 0.99
CA MET A 1 3.38 12.53 0.18
C MET A 1 2.12 12.67 -0.65
N LYS A 2 2.17 12.38 -1.95
CA LYS A 2 1.00 12.39 -2.84
C LYS A 2 0.44 10.98 -2.94
N ILE A 3 -0.83 10.75 -2.62
CA ILE A 3 -1.47 9.44 -2.81
C ILE A 3 -1.78 9.24 -4.30
N LEU A 4 -1.42 8.08 -4.83
CA LEU A 4 -1.60 7.72 -6.24
C LEU A 4 -2.62 6.60 -6.41
N LEU A 5 -2.54 5.57 -5.58
CA LEU A 5 -3.38 4.37 -5.65
C LEU A 5 -4.05 4.09 -4.30
N SER A 6 -5.22 3.48 -4.34
CA SER A 6 -5.94 2.97 -3.18
C SER A 6 -6.51 1.58 -3.45
N PHE A 7 -6.50 0.71 -2.44
CA PHE A 7 -7.14 -0.59 -2.50
C PHE A 7 -7.81 -0.94 -1.17
N GLN A 8 -9.09 -1.29 -1.22
CA GLN A 8 -9.87 -1.63 -0.04
C GLN A 8 -9.75 -3.12 0.28
N THR A 9 -9.39 -3.44 1.53
CA THR A 9 -9.37 -4.82 2.03
C THR A 9 -10.32 -4.98 3.22
N LYS A 10 -10.45 -6.22 3.73
CA LYS A 10 -11.15 -6.51 5.00
C LYS A 10 -10.47 -5.90 6.23
N ALA A 11 -9.18 -5.58 6.15
CA ALA A 11 -8.40 -5.01 7.23
C ALA A 11 -8.34 -3.47 7.17
N GLY A 12 -8.91 -2.85 6.13
CA GLY A 12 -8.84 -1.41 5.89
C GLY A 12 -8.30 -1.09 4.49
N THR A 13 -8.15 0.20 4.21
CA THR A 13 -7.64 0.71 2.94
C THR A 13 -6.13 0.77 2.97
N PHE A 14 -5.49 0.18 1.96
CA PHE A 14 -4.08 0.39 1.67
C PHE A 14 -3.93 1.43 0.57
N TYR A 15 -2.83 2.17 0.61
CA TYR A 15 -2.51 3.17 -0.40
C TYR A 15 -1.11 2.99 -0.95
N ILE A 16 -0.88 3.45 -2.17
CA ILE A 16 0.47 3.74 -2.67
C ILE A 16 0.61 5.25 -2.79
N GLY A 17 1.54 5.81 -2.03
CA GLY A 17 1.94 7.21 -2.11
C GLY A 17 3.27 7.39 -2.83
N GLN A 18 3.55 8.62 -3.26
CA GLN A 18 4.84 9.05 -3.78
C GLN A 18 5.37 10.25 -3.00
N SER A 19 6.61 10.16 -2.54
CA SER A 19 7.35 11.24 -1.88
C SER A 19 7.96 12.22 -2.90
N ASN A 20 8.43 13.36 -2.41
CA ASN A 20 8.96 14.44 -3.27
C ASN A 20 10.26 14.04 -3.99
N ASP A 21 10.98 13.03 -3.51
CA ASP A 21 12.16 12.45 -4.16
C ASP A 21 11.78 11.37 -5.20
N GLY A 22 10.49 11.16 -5.46
CA GLY A 22 9.97 10.25 -6.48
C GLY A 22 9.81 8.80 -6.02
N ARG A 23 10.14 8.47 -4.78
CA ARG A 23 10.02 7.10 -4.24
C ARG A 23 8.56 6.75 -3.94
N PHE A 24 8.24 5.48 -4.07
CA PHE A 24 6.91 4.93 -3.84
C PHE A 24 6.83 4.27 -2.47
N HIS A 25 5.70 4.47 -1.80
CA HIS A 25 5.49 4.07 -0.41
C HIS A 25 4.15 3.32 -0.33
N PRO A 26 4.14 2.02 0.02
CA PRO A 26 2.94 1.38 0.51
C PRO A 26 2.58 1.98 1.87
N ILE A 27 1.31 2.29 2.09
CA ILE A 27 0.82 3.01 3.25
C ILE A 27 -0.40 2.31 3.83
N TYR A 28 -0.42 2.18 5.15
CA TYR A 28 -1.56 1.70 5.92
C TYR A 28 -1.63 2.48 7.24
N ASP A 29 -2.80 2.96 7.62
CA ASP A 29 -3.02 3.76 8.84
C ASP A 29 -2.03 4.94 9.00
N ASP A 30 -1.85 5.71 7.93
CA ASP A 30 -0.89 6.82 7.82
C ASP A 30 0.60 6.46 7.99
N GLU A 31 0.93 5.18 8.14
CA GLU A 31 2.30 4.68 8.23
C GLU A 31 2.84 4.21 6.88
N SER A 32 4.09 4.58 6.59
CA SER A 32 4.82 4.07 5.42
C SER A 32 5.43 2.71 5.71
N LEU A 33 5.08 1.71 4.93
CA LEU A 33 5.52 0.31 5.08
C LEU A 33 6.80 -0.01 4.28
N GLY A 34 7.33 0.97 3.56
CA GLY A 34 8.58 0.80 2.80
C GLY A 34 8.82 1.99 1.90
N SER A 35 9.94 1.98 1.17
CA SER A 35 10.29 3.04 0.23
C SER A 35 11.00 2.46 -0.97
N TYR A 36 10.40 2.61 -2.15
CA TYR A 36 10.76 1.88 -3.37
C TYR A 36 11.07 2.81 -4.53
N ALA A 37 11.93 2.37 -5.44
CA ALA A 37 12.25 3.14 -6.64
C ALA A 37 11.17 3.02 -7.72
N GLN A 38 10.42 1.91 -7.74
CA GLN A 38 9.39 1.62 -8.73
C GLN A 38 8.06 1.29 -8.05
N ILE A 39 6.96 1.69 -8.69
CA ILE A 39 5.61 1.47 -8.14
C ILE A 39 5.25 -0.02 -8.07
N TRP A 40 5.67 -0.81 -9.06
CA TRP A 40 5.40 -2.26 -9.08
C TRP A 40 6.06 -2.98 -7.91
N GLN A 41 7.26 -2.56 -7.49
CA GLN A 41 7.94 -3.14 -6.31
C GLN A 41 7.15 -2.87 -5.04
N ALA A 42 6.59 -1.66 -4.91
CA ALA A 42 5.80 -1.28 -3.74
C ALA A 42 4.50 -2.09 -3.65
N THR A 43 3.81 -2.34 -4.78
CA THR A 43 2.58 -3.14 -4.79
C THR A 43 2.84 -4.63 -4.62
N GLU A 44 3.87 -5.17 -5.29
CA GLU A 44 4.27 -6.58 -5.20
C GLU A 44 4.70 -6.95 -3.77
N ASP A 45 5.64 -6.20 -3.17
CA ASP A 45 6.09 -6.48 -1.80
C ASP A 45 4.96 -6.35 -0.79
N LEU A 46 4.06 -5.37 -0.98
CA LEU A 46 2.89 -5.24 -0.11
C LEU A 46 1.97 -6.45 -0.23
N ALA A 47 1.70 -6.91 -1.46
CA ALA A 47 0.87 -8.09 -1.71
C ALA A 47 1.52 -9.37 -1.17
N MET A 48 2.85 -9.47 -1.14
CA MET A 48 3.58 -10.66 -0.67
C MET A 48 3.94 -10.64 0.83
N ASN A 49 3.51 -9.63 1.58
CA ASN A 49 3.90 -9.43 2.99
C ASN A 49 5.43 -9.29 3.19
N ALA A 50 6.10 -8.65 2.22
CA ALA A 50 7.54 -8.39 2.19
C ALA A 50 7.88 -6.92 2.51
N THR A 51 6.93 -6.18 3.09
CA THR A 51 7.11 -4.80 3.57
C THR A 51 7.51 -4.78 5.05
N PHE A 52 7.67 -3.60 5.64
CA PHE A 52 7.66 -3.48 7.10
C PHE A 52 6.34 -4.00 7.67
N SER A 53 6.43 -4.61 8.85
CA SER A 53 5.30 -5.28 9.47
C SER A 53 4.11 -4.34 9.65
N VAL A 54 2.95 -4.78 9.16
CA VAL A 54 1.71 -4.02 9.28
C VAL A 54 1.01 -4.40 10.57
N CYS A 55 0.69 -3.40 11.40
CA CYS A 55 -0.06 -3.60 12.64
C CYS A 55 -1.48 -3.09 12.45
N HIS A 56 -2.49 -3.91 12.75
CA HIS A 56 -3.88 -3.47 12.69
C HIS A 56 -4.17 -2.52 13.86
N SER A 57 -4.53 -1.27 13.56
CA SER A 57 -4.59 -0.18 14.54
C SER A 57 -5.58 -0.38 15.68
N GLN A 58 -6.66 -1.14 15.44
CA GLN A 58 -7.69 -1.40 16.46
C GLN A 58 -7.36 -2.62 17.35
N THR A 59 -6.66 -3.62 16.83
CA THR A 59 -6.45 -4.90 17.52
C THR A 59 -5.02 -5.09 18.00
N GLY A 60 -4.07 -4.30 17.49
CA GLY A 60 -2.64 -4.43 17.78
C GLY A 60 -2.01 -5.70 17.22
N THR A 61 -2.71 -6.43 16.35
CA THR A 61 -2.23 -7.68 15.77
C THR A 61 -1.49 -7.43 14.46
N LEU A 62 -0.41 -8.19 14.24
CA LEU A 62 0.27 -8.21 12.95
C LEU A 62 -0.67 -8.74 11.86
N LEU A 63 -0.72 -8.04 10.73
CA LEU A 63 -1.45 -8.46 9.54
C LEU A 63 -0.53 -9.24 8.62
N ASP A 64 -1.03 -10.35 8.07
CA ASP A 64 -0.43 -11.01 6.93
C ASP A 64 -1.10 -10.50 5.65
N THR A 65 -0.45 -9.53 4.99
CA THR A 65 -1.02 -8.85 3.82
C THR A 65 -1.22 -9.78 2.62
N SER A 66 -0.47 -10.89 2.55
CA SER A 66 -0.64 -11.91 1.50
C SER A 66 -2.00 -12.62 1.54
N THR A 67 -2.72 -12.50 2.65
CA THR A 67 -4.06 -13.07 2.84
C THR A 67 -5.20 -12.07 2.62
N LEU A 68 -4.87 -10.83 2.23
CA LEU A 68 -5.83 -9.73 2.13
C LEU A 68 -6.36 -9.49 0.70
N GLY A 69 -5.86 -10.24 -0.28
CA GLY A 69 -6.28 -10.13 -1.68
C GLY A 69 -5.83 -8.82 -2.34
N ILE A 70 -4.70 -8.26 -1.88
CA ILE A 70 -4.09 -7.09 -2.49
C ILE A 70 -3.46 -7.52 -3.83
N PRO A 71 -3.79 -6.87 -4.96
CA PRO A 71 -3.20 -7.20 -6.25
C PRO A 71 -1.75 -6.69 -6.33
N GLU A 72 -0.89 -7.52 -6.92
CA GLU A 72 0.52 -7.21 -7.18
C GLU A 72 0.67 -6.17 -8.30
N ASP A 73 -0.20 -6.19 -9.30
CA ASP A 73 -0.15 -5.26 -10.43
C ASP A 73 -0.79 -3.90 -10.05
N PRO A 74 -0.04 -2.78 -10.11
CA PRO A 74 -0.54 -1.46 -9.78
C PRO A 74 -1.69 -0.97 -10.69
N SER A 75 -1.91 -1.60 -11.86
CA SER A 75 -3.03 -1.27 -12.76
C SER A 75 -4.38 -1.79 -12.27
N GLU A 76 -4.40 -2.74 -11.34
CA GLU A 76 -5.60 -3.29 -10.70
C GLU A 76 -6.10 -2.44 -9.53
N TRP A 77 -5.35 -1.40 -9.15
CA TRP A 77 -5.69 -0.50 -8.06
C TRP A 77 -6.53 0.70 -8.53
N GLU A 78 -7.33 1.25 -7.63
CA GLU A 78 -8.08 2.48 -7.88
C GLU A 78 -7.13 3.69 -7.88
N ARG A 79 -7.22 4.54 -8.92
CA ARG A 79 -6.39 5.75 -9.03
C ARG A 79 -7.00 6.92 -8.27
N VAL A 80 -6.28 7.42 -7.26
CA VAL A 80 -6.69 8.57 -6.47
C VAL A 80 -6.42 9.86 -7.24
N GLY A 81 -7.46 10.66 -7.47
CA GLY A 81 -7.38 11.94 -8.20
C GLY A 81 -7.78 11.88 -9.68
N SER A 82 -8.40 10.78 -10.13
CA SER A 82 -9.01 10.68 -11.46
C SER A 82 -10.50 11.07 -11.43
N GLN A 83 -10.84 12.24 -10.88
CA GLN A 83 -12.15 12.85 -11.14
C GLN A 83 -12.00 13.81 -12.31
N ARG A 84 -12.60 13.45 -13.46
CA ARG A 84 -13.08 14.43 -14.44
C ARG A 84 -14.56 14.62 -14.23
#